data_AF-A0A5S4FFI4-F1
#
_entry.id   AF-A0A5S4FFI4-F1
#
_cell.length_a   1.000
_cell.length_b   1.000
_cell.length_c   1.000
_cell.angle_alpha   90.00
_cell.angle_beta   90.00
_cell.angle_gamma   90.00
#
_symmetry.space_group_name_H-M   'P 1'
#
loop_
_entity.id
_entity.type
_entity.pdbx_description
1 polymer ?
#
loop_
_entity_poly.entity_id
_entity_poly.type
_entity_poly.pdbx_seq_one_letter_code
_entity_poly.pdbx_strand_id
1 'polypeptide(L)'
;PMSEYAARTRPTDGLPDDPWLRTHVRAGGHIVGIAPTSMLVAGSLAQWRHWTGLPFDADGPVIVPGALAPVHASLAHDHAVYAEPNVWVHHPLA
;
A
#
# COMPACT_ATOMS: atom_id res chain seq x y z
N PRO A 1 1.07 10.67 4.71
CA PRO A 1 0.09 9.55 4.61
C PRO A 1 -0.35 9.35 3.15
N MET A 2 -0.80 8.16 2.75
CA MET A 2 -1.15 7.91 1.34
C MET A 2 -2.30 8.81 0.84
N SER A 3 -3.29 9.09 1.69
CA SER A 3 -4.39 10.02 1.38
C SER A 3 -3.90 11.42 1.06
N GLU A 4 -2.95 11.95 1.85
CA GLU A 4 -2.34 13.25 1.60
C GLU A 4 -1.53 13.24 0.29
N TYR A 5 -0.74 12.20 0.05
CA TYR A 5 0.03 12.05 -1.19
C TYR A 5 -0.89 12.01 -2.43
N ALA A 6 -1.95 11.21 -2.40
CA ALA A 6 -2.89 11.09 -3.52
C ALA A 6 -3.69 12.38 -3.77
N ALA A 7 -3.87 13.23 -2.75
CA ALA A 7 -4.56 14.50 -2.85
C ALA A 7 -3.66 15.68 -3.30
N ARG A 8 -2.34 15.49 -3.38
CA ARG A 8 -1.42 16.56 -3.83
C ARG A 8 -1.65 16.87 -5.31
N THR A 9 -1.84 18.15 -5.61
CA THR A 9 -2.01 18.66 -6.97
C THR A 9 -0.99 19.73 -7.29
N ARG A 10 -0.61 19.84 -8.56
CA ARG A 10 0.27 20.92 -9.03
C ARG A 10 -0.51 22.24 -9.10
N PRO A 11 0.07 23.36 -8.64
CA PRO A 11 -0.59 24.66 -8.72
C PRO A 11 -0.90 25.13 -10.15
N THR A 12 -0.14 24.67 -11.14
CA THR A 12 -0.21 25.16 -12.53
C THR A 12 -1.46 24.72 -13.28
N ASP A 13 -1.95 23.51 -13.02
CA ASP A 13 -3.04 22.89 -13.79
C ASP A 13 -4.02 22.07 -12.93
N GLY A 14 -3.83 22.05 -11.61
CA GLY A 14 -4.70 21.32 -10.67
C GLY A 14 -4.65 19.79 -10.83
N LEU A 15 -3.77 19.26 -11.69
CA LEU A 15 -3.61 17.83 -11.87
C LEU A 15 -2.80 17.21 -10.72
N PRO A 16 -2.92 15.88 -10.47
CA PRO A 16 -2.10 15.20 -9.48
C PRO A 16 -0.61 15.52 -9.64
N ASP A 17 0.07 15.70 -8.51
CA ASP A 17 1.52 15.94 -8.48
C ASP A 17 2.29 14.69 -8.93
N ASP A 18 1.81 13.51 -8.51
CA ASP A 18 2.35 12.23 -8.94
C ASP A 18 2.20 12.01 -10.47
N PRO A 19 3.28 11.67 -11.20
CA PRO A 19 3.24 11.45 -12.64
C PRO A 19 2.34 10.31 -13.11
N TRP A 20 2.21 9.23 -12.33
CA TRP A 20 1.41 8.06 -12.70
C TRP A 20 -0.08 8.37 -12.54
N LEU A 21 -0.49 8.93 -11.40
CA LEU A 21 -1.86 9.41 -11.18
C LEU A 21 -2.25 10.47 -12.20
N ARG A 22 -1.35 11.40 -12.53
CA ARG A 22 -1.59 12.42 -13.55
C ARG A 22 -1.81 11.82 -14.92
N THR A 23 -1.10 10.75 -15.28
CA THR A 23 -1.31 10.04 -16.55
C THR A 23 -2.72 9.47 -16.63
N HIS A 24 -3.18 8.82 -15.56
CA HIS A 24 -4.53 8.28 -15.50
C HIS A 24 -5.61 9.37 -15.56
N VAL A 25 -5.43 10.47 -14.82
CA VAL A 25 -6.39 11.59 -14.86
C VAL A 25 -6.44 12.24 -16.25
N ARG A 26 -5.29 12.41 -16.93
CA ARG A 26 -5.24 12.93 -18.30
C ARG A 26 -5.94 12.02 -19.32
N ALA A 27 -5.96 10.72 -19.08
CA ALA A 27 -6.66 9.75 -19.91
C ALA A 27 -8.17 9.69 -19.63
N GLY A 28 -8.72 10.56 -18.77
CA GLY A 28 -10.15 10.58 -18.40
C GLY A 28 -10.48 9.74 -17.17
N GLY A 29 -9.48 9.15 -16.51
CA GLY A 29 -9.66 8.44 -15.24
C GLY A 29 -9.96 9.39 -14.08
N HIS A 30 -10.68 8.90 -13.07
CA HIS A 30 -10.91 9.63 -11.82
C HIS A 30 -10.41 8.81 -10.64
N ILE A 31 -9.71 9.49 -9.73
CA ILE A 31 -9.30 8.91 -8.45
C ILE A 31 -10.57 8.67 -7.62
N VAL A 32 -10.82 7.42 -7.27
CA VAL A 32 -11.98 7.02 -6.46
C VAL A 32 -11.66 7.08 -4.98
N GLY A 33 -10.40 6.82 -4.61
CA GLY A 33 -9.93 6.90 -3.25
C GLY A 33 -8.72 6.02 -2.98
N ILE A 34 -8.40 5.88 -1.69
CA ILE A 34 -7.38 4.94 -1.22
C ILE A 34 -8.03 3.59 -0.96
N ALA A 35 -7.43 2.53 -1.48
CA ALA A 35 -7.70 1.16 -1.10
C ALA A 35 -6.70 0.76 0.00
N PRO A 36 -7.08 0.80 1.29
CA PRO A 36 -6.12 0.64 2.40
C PRO A 36 -5.52 -0.76 2.50
N THR A 37 -6.20 -1.76 1.93
CA THR A 37 -5.79 -3.17 1.92
C THR A 37 -5.80 -3.70 0.49
N SER A 38 -5.11 -3.01 -0.42
CA SER A 38 -5.10 -3.36 -1.85
C SER A 38 -4.31 -4.64 -2.13
N MET A 39 -3.28 -4.91 -1.34
CA MET A 39 -2.61 -6.20 -1.31
C MET A 39 -2.53 -6.67 0.13
N LEU A 40 -3.00 -7.89 0.39
CA LEU A 40 -2.99 -8.51 1.70
C LEU A 40 -2.23 -9.83 1.61
N VAL A 41 -1.19 -9.97 2.42
CA VAL A 41 -0.48 -11.25 2.60
C VAL A 41 -0.53 -11.58 4.08
N ALA A 42 -1.17 -12.70 4.41
CA ALA A 42 -1.24 -13.22 5.77
C ALA A 42 -0.54 -14.57 5.85
N GLY A 43 0.10 -14.84 6.98
CA GLY A 43 0.79 -16.10 7.24
C GLY A 43 1.21 -16.22 8.69
N SER A 44 1.56 -17.45 9.10
CA SER A 44 2.18 -17.71 10.40
C SER A 44 3.55 -17.05 10.51
N LEU A 45 4.05 -16.86 11.74
CA LEU A 45 5.40 -16.33 11.96
C LEU A 45 6.46 -17.23 11.32
N ALA A 46 6.24 -18.55 11.30
CA ALA A 46 7.12 -19.51 10.65
C ALA A 46 7.21 -19.28 9.12
N GLN A 47 6.06 -19.04 8.46
CA GLN A 47 6.03 -18.72 7.02
C GLN A 47 6.75 -17.41 6.72
N TRP A 48 6.52 -16.37 7.52
CA TRP A 48 7.18 -15.08 7.35
C TRP A 48 8.69 -15.15 7.53
N ARG A 49 9.17 -15.89 8.55
CA ARG A 49 10.61 -16.19 8.73
C ARG A 49 11.18 -16.90 7.51
N HIS A 50 10.45 -17.89 6.98
CA HIS A 50 10.88 -18.64 5.80
C HIS A 50 10.96 -17.75 4.55
N TRP A 51 9.97 -16.89 4.31
CA TRP A 51 9.94 -16.03 3.12
C TRP A 51 10.97 -14.91 3.15
N THR A 52 11.22 -14.33 4.34
CA THR A 52 11.98 -13.07 4.47
C THR A 52 13.35 -13.25 5.10
N GLY A 53 13.58 -14.34 5.83
CA GLY A 53 14.76 -14.54 6.67
C GLY A 53 14.80 -13.68 7.93
N LEU A 54 13.76 -12.88 8.20
CA LEU A 54 13.67 -12.00 9.36
C LEU A 54 13.12 -12.74 10.59
N PRO A 55 13.43 -12.29 11.82
CA PRO A 55 13.13 -13.05 13.03
C PRO A 55 11.66 -13.07 13.43
N PHE A 56 10.88 -12.01 13.17
CA PHE A 56 9.47 -11.91 13.59
C PHE A 56 9.26 -12.32 15.06
N ASP A 57 10.08 -11.77 15.96
CA ASP A 57 10.20 -12.14 17.38
C ASP A 57 9.67 -11.07 18.35
N ALA A 58 9.04 -10.02 17.82
CA ALA A 58 8.37 -8.97 18.58
C ALA A 58 7.00 -8.67 17.95
N ASP A 59 6.01 -8.36 18.80
CA ASP A 59 4.72 -7.83 18.35
C ASP A 59 4.90 -6.44 17.71
N GLY A 60 4.08 -6.14 16.70
CA GLY A 60 4.05 -4.83 16.04
C GLY A 60 4.73 -4.81 14.66
N PRO A 61 5.13 -3.62 14.18
CA PRO A 61 5.63 -3.45 12.82
C PRO A 61 7.03 -4.04 12.63
N VAL A 62 7.19 -4.87 11.60
CA VAL A 62 8.47 -5.43 11.13
C VAL A 62 8.76 -4.85 9.74
N ILE A 63 9.96 -4.28 9.56
CA ILE A 63 10.40 -3.73 8.27
C ILE A 63 10.98 -4.87 7.43
N VAL A 64 10.25 -5.24 6.38
CA VAL A 64 10.71 -6.20 5.38
C VAL A 64 11.36 -5.44 4.21
N PRO A 65 12.62 -5.75 3.83
CA PRO A 65 13.25 -5.10 2.69
C PRO A 65 12.41 -5.22 1.41
N GLY A 66 12.17 -4.08 0.76
CA GLY A 66 11.38 -4.01 -0.49
C GLY A 66 9.87 -3.92 -0.30
N ALA A 67 9.33 -4.12 0.91
CA ALA A 67 7.92 -3.88 1.18
C ALA A 67 7.61 -2.37 1.21
N LEU A 68 6.43 -1.98 0.72
CA LEU A 68 6.00 -0.58 0.69
C LEU A 68 5.37 -0.13 2.03
N ALA A 69 5.07 -1.08 2.91
CA ALA A 69 4.58 -0.87 4.26
C ALA A 69 5.22 -1.87 5.25
N PRO A 70 5.21 -1.59 6.56
CA PRO A 70 5.59 -2.59 7.57
C PRO A 70 4.64 -3.79 7.58
N VAL A 71 5.17 -4.97 7.90
CA VAL A 71 4.36 -6.16 8.21
C VAL A 71 4.01 -6.11 9.70
N HIS A 72 2.74 -6.27 10.05
CA HIS A 72 2.32 -6.33 11.45
C HIS A 72 2.42 -7.76 11.97
N ALA A 73 3.30 -8.00 12.95
CA ALA A 73 3.46 -9.28 13.62
C ALA A 73 2.68 -9.33 14.93
N SER A 74 2.05 -10.49 15.20
CA SER A 74 1.44 -10.81 16.49
C SER A 74 1.96 -12.15 17.00
N LEU A 75 2.73 -12.12 18.09
CA LEU A 75 3.24 -13.32 18.75
C LEU A 75 2.12 -14.07 19.46
N ALA A 76 1.23 -13.33 20.13
CA ALA A 76 0.11 -13.89 20.87
C ALA A 76 -0.83 -14.75 19.99
N HIS A 77 -0.90 -14.44 18.70
CA HIS A 77 -1.80 -15.09 17.74
C HIS A 77 -1.06 -15.86 16.64
N ASP A 78 0.27 -16.05 16.77
CA ASP A 78 1.15 -16.73 15.80
C ASP A 78 0.92 -16.34 14.33
N HIS A 79 0.83 -15.04 14.03
CA HIS A 79 0.70 -14.60 12.64
C HIS A 79 1.35 -13.25 12.38
N ALA A 80 1.62 -12.97 11.11
CA ALA A 80 1.89 -11.62 10.65
C ALA A 80 1.11 -11.30 9.37
N VAL A 81 0.76 -10.02 9.21
CA VAL A 81 -0.03 -9.52 8.08
C VAL A 81 0.68 -8.34 7.43
N TYR A 82 0.89 -8.45 6.14
CA TYR A 82 1.24 -7.33 5.28
C TYR A 82 -0.03 -6.78 4.65
N ALA A 83 -0.29 -5.48 4.86
CA ALA A 83 -1.38 -4.75 4.24
C ALA A 83 -0.80 -3.53 3.52
N GLU A 84 -0.83 -3.57 2.19
CA GLU A 84 -0.34 -2.50 1.34
C GLU A 84 -1.50 -1.63 0.86
N PRO A 85 -1.47 -0.31 1.09
CA PRO A 85 -2.45 0.59 0.53
C PRO A 85 -2.12 0.91 -0.93
N ASN A 86 -3.14 1.18 -1.75
CA ASN A 86 -2.98 1.66 -3.12
C ASN A 86 -4.01 2.74 -3.45
N VAL A 87 -3.86 3.43 -4.57
CA VAL A 87 -4.80 4.44 -5.08
C VAL A 87 -5.66 3.81 -6.18
N TRP A 88 -6.98 3.84 -6.03
CA TRP A 88 -7.89 3.38 -7.07
C TRP A 88 -8.23 4.50 -8.03
N VAL A 89 -8.05 4.22 -9.32
CA VAL A 89 -8.48 5.09 -10.42
C VAL A 89 -9.47 4.31 -11.27
N HIS A 90 -10.67 4.86 -11.43
CA HIS A 90 -11.68 4.30 -12.32
C HIS A 90 -11.61 4.99 -13.68
N HIS A 91 -11.60 4.18 -14.73
CA HIS A 91 -11.72 4.61 -16.12
C HIS A 91 -13.09 4.19 -16.64
N PRO A 92 -13.95 5.12 -17.08
CA PRO A 92 -15.20 4.75 -17.71
C PRO A 92 -14.90 3.99 -19.01
N LEU A 93 -15.55 2.84 -19.18
CA LEU A 93 -15.53 2.11 -20.45
C LEU A 93 -16.52 2.77 -21.42
N ALA A 94 -16.16 2.82 -22.70
CA ALA A 94 -17.00 3.34 -23.78
C ALA A 94 -18.18 2.41 -24.09
#